data_AF-A0A948VH17-F1
#
_entry.id   AF-A0A948VH17-F1
#
_cell.length_a   1.000
_cell.length_b   1.000
_cell.length_c   1.000
_cell.angle_alpha   90.00
_cell.angle_beta   90.00
_cell.angle_gamma   90.00
#
_symmetry.space_group_name_H-M   'P 1'
#
loop_
_entity.id
_entity.type
_entity.pdbx_description
1 polymer ?
#
loop_
_entity_poly.entity_id
_entity_poly.type
_entity_poly.pdbx_seq_one_letter_code
_entity_poly.pdbx_strand_id
1 'polypeptide(L)'
;MEIDKKIRDGVIKALPEAKQIKNQEIREKVYDAWAVSLATSEYKKIEDIPASGNPGTPAMRTGTQADHLRSVARLSAAIAKELTDTFPQFNVDMDEVIAGGLCHDLGKPFEFDAANQERWKSDPRVTGWPSIRHPVYGVHIALSVGLPEKIAHIAGAHSMEGENVRRSLVGMIVHNADYAFWRILETAGVLKT
;
A
#
# COMPACT_ATOMS: atom_id res chain seq x y z
N MET A 1 -3.98 -20.25 -0.23
CA MET A 1 -3.27 -20.18 1.07
C MET A 1 -4.31 -20.07 2.16
N GLU A 2 -4.17 -20.78 3.27
CA GLU A 2 -5.10 -20.64 4.40
C GLU A 2 -4.84 -19.30 5.10
N ILE A 3 -5.87 -18.46 5.20
CA ILE A 3 -5.74 -17.13 5.81
C ILE A 3 -6.02 -17.26 7.31
N ASP A 4 -5.04 -16.90 8.13
CA ASP A 4 -5.22 -16.85 9.58
C ASP A 4 -6.35 -15.85 9.92
N LYS A 5 -7.42 -16.38 10.51
CA LYS A 5 -8.62 -15.60 10.84
C LYS A 5 -8.32 -14.44 11.80
N LYS A 6 -7.42 -14.63 12.77
CA LYS A 6 -7.08 -13.59 13.75
C LYS A 6 -6.31 -12.44 13.09
N ILE A 7 -5.39 -12.75 12.16
CA ILE A 7 -4.70 -11.74 11.36
C ILE A 7 -5.72 -10.97 10.52
N ARG A 8 -6.60 -11.69 9.81
CA ARG A 8 -7.63 -11.09 8.96
C ARG A 8 -8.59 -10.18 9.73
N ASP A 9 -9.06 -10.61 10.90
CA ASP A 9 -9.92 -9.79 11.77
C ASP A 9 -9.20 -8.52 12.25
N GLY A 10 -7.87 -8.59 12.44
CA GLY A 10 -7.02 -7.43 12.70
C GLY A 10 -7.00 -6.46 11.51
N VAL A 11 -6.78 -6.96 10.30
CA VAL A 11 -6.79 -6.17 9.07
C VAL A 11 -8.13 -5.45 8.86
N ILE A 12 -9.26 -6.12 9.09
CA ILE A 12 -10.60 -5.50 8.96
C ILE A 12 -10.77 -4.32 9.91
N LYS A 13 -10.21 -4.42 11.13
CA LYS A 13 -10.23 -3.32 12.11
C LYS A 13 -9.29 -2.19 11.72
N ALA A 14 -8.13 -2.52 11.18
CA ALA A 14 -7.11 -1.56 10.75
C ALA A 14 -7.55 -0.74 9.52
N LEU A 15 -8.35 -1.32 8.61
CA LEU A 15 -8.73 -0.71 7.34
C LEU A 15 -10.26 -0.52 7.20
N PRO A 16 -10.89 0.33 8.04
CA PRO A 16 -12.35 0.53 7.99
C PRO A 16 -12.82 1.17 6.67
N GLU A 17 -11.96 1.91 5.97
CA GLU A 17 -12.25 2.55 4.68
C GLU A 17 -12.62 1.54 3.59
N ALA A 18 -12.15 0.29 3.68
CA ALA A 18 -12.54 -0.76 2.72
C ALA A 18 -14.05 -1.04 2.72
N LYS A 19 -14.80 -0.69 3.78
CA LYS A 19 -16.28 -0.77 3.81
C LYS A 19 -16.96 0.15 2.80
N GLN A 20 -16.27 1.17 2.30
CA GLN A 20 -16.77 2.08 1.28
C GLN A 20 -16.71 1.47 -0.13
N ILE A 21 -15.93 0.38 -0.32
CA ILE A 21 -15.88 -0.40 -1.56
C ILE A 21 -17.21 -1.16 -1.69
N LYS A 22 -17.98 -0.85 -2.74
CA LYS A 22 -19.30 -1.42 -3.01
C LYS A 22 -19.20 -2.84 -3.54
N ASN A 23 -18.22 -3.10 -4.41
CA ASN A 23 -17.91 -4.44 -4.88
C ASN A 23 -17.37 -5.29 -3.73
N GLN A 24 -18.23 -6.17 -3.22
CA GLN A 24 -17.92 -7.04 -2.09
C GLN A 24 -16.72 -7.96 -2.38
N GLU A 25 -16.56 -8.44 -3.61
CA GLU A 25 -15.44 -9.32 -3.97
C GLU A 25 -14.11 -8.57 -3.87
N ILE A 26 -14.03 -7.34 -4.41
CA ILE A 26 -12.84 -6.50 -4.27
C ILE A 26 -12.57 -6.20 -2.79
N ARG A 27 -13.60 -5.84 -2.03
CA ARG A 27 -13.48 -5.54 -0.59
C ARG A 27 -12.89 -6.69 0.21
N GLU A 28 -13.43 -7.90 0.05
CA GLU A 28 -12.91 -9.07 0.78
C GLU A 28 -11.48 -9.40 0.35
N LYS A 29 -11.16 -9.27 -0.94
CA LYS A 29 -9.80 -9.48 -1.46
C LYS A 29 -8.79 -8.44 -0.96
N VAL A 30 -9.19 -7.20 -0.67
CA VAL A 30 -8.32 -6.22 0.00
C VAL A 30 -7.90 -6.73 1.39
N TYR A 31 -8.85 -7.28 2.16
CA TYR A 31 -8.56 -7.85 3.47
C TYR A 31 -7.69 -9.11 3.36
N ASP A 32 -8.00 -9.97 2.41
CA ASP A 32 -7.25 -11.19 2.15
C ASP A 32 -5.81 -10.87 1.72
N ALA A 33 -5.60 -9.90 0.83
CA ALA A 33 -4.29 -9.47 0.37
C ALA A 33 -3.38 -9.05 1.53
N TRP A 34 -3.90 -8.21 2.45
CA TRP A 34 -3.15 -7.78 3.62
C TRP A 34 -2.88 -8.92 4.61
N ALA A 35 -3.87 -9.79 4.84
CA ALA A 35 -3.67 -10.93 5.73
C ALA A 35 -2.64 -11.91 5.16
N VAL A 36 -2.66 -12.15 3.85
CA VAL A 36 -1.67 -12.93 3.11
C VAL A 36 -0.30 -12.28 3.19
N SER A 37 -0.19 -10.97 2.98
CA SER A 37 1.09 -10.26 3.07
C SER A 37 1.72 -10.35 4.47
N LEU A 38 0.93 -10.10 5.52
CA LEU A 38 1.38 -10.24 6.92
C LEU A 38 1.79 -11.68 7.24
N ALA A 39 1.13 -12.69 6.67
CA ALA A 39 1.52 -14.08 6.85
C ALA A 39 2.90 -14.42 6.24
N THR A 40 3.42 -13.57 5.34
CA THR A 40 4.75 -13.75 4.74
C THR A 40 5.89 -13.08 5.51
N SER A 41 5.61 -12.49 6.68
CA SER A 41 6.61 -11.82 7.52
C SER A 41 6.41 -12.06 9.02
N GLU A 42 7.31 -11.51 9.83
CA GLU A 42 7.20 -11.54 11.28
C GLU A 42 6.07 -10.65 11.82
N TYR A 43 5.63 -9.64 11.05
CA TYR A 43 4.54 -8.75 11.45
C TYR A 43 3.20 -9.48 11.56
N LYS A 44 2.40 -9.16 12.59
CA LYS A 44 1.06 -9.75 12.77
C LYS A 44 -0.06 -8.74 12.60
N LYS A 45 0.26 -7.45 12.60
CA LYS A 45 -0.64 -6.34 12.34
C LYS A 45 0.01 -5.34 11.40
N ILE A 46 -0.80 -4.59 10.68
CA ILE A 46 -0.33 -3.51 9.81
C ILE A 46 0.40 -2.45 10.66
N GLU A 47 -0.11 -2.18 11.85
CA GLU A 47 0.42 -1.21 12.79
C GLU A 47 1.81 -1.57 13.35
N ASP A 48 2.23 -2.84 13.25
CA ASP A 48 3.56 -3.29 13.68
C ASP A 48 4.63 -2.93 12.63
N ILE A 49 4.24 -2.63 11.39
CA ILE A 49 5.14 -2.23 10.31
C ILE A 49 5.65 -0.81 10.59
N PRO A 50 6.96 -0.54 10.50
CA PRO A 50 7.48 0.80 10.63
C PRO A 50 6.82 1.76 9.64
N ALA A 51 6.20 2.82 10.17
CA ALA A 51 5.43 3.78 9.39
C ALA A 51 6.35 4.80 8.69
N SER A 52 7.10 4.35 7.70
CA SER A 52 7.99 5.15 6.85
C SER A 52 7.77 4.85 5.36
N GLY A 53 8.26 5.72 4.49
CA GLY A 53 8.16 5.53 3.03
C GLY A 53 8.91 4.27 2.56
N ASN A 54 10.16 4.09 2.99
CA ASN A 54 10.99 2.93 2.67
C ASN A 54 11.76 2.45 3.92
N PRO A 55 12.37 1.24 3.89
CA PRO A 55 13.26 0.82 4.97
C PRO A 55 14.41 1.81 5.15
N GLY A 56 14.68 2.19 6.40
CA GLY A 56 15.77 3.13 6.75
C GLY A 56 15.47 4.61 6.53
N THR A 57 14.29 4.98 6.01
CA THR A 57 13.85 6.40 5.97
C THR A 57 13.16 6.79 7.28
N PRO A 58 13.10 8.07 7.64
CA PRO A 58 12.43 8.49 8.86
C PRO A 58 10.97 8.04 8.94
N ALA A 59 10.61 7.40 10.04
CA ALA A 59 9.24 7.01 10.33
C ALA A 59 8.44 8.17 10.95
N MET A 60 7.12 8.10 10.91
CA MET A 60 6.26 9.02 11.65
C MET A 60 6.58 9.01 13.15
N ARG A 61 6.56 10.18 13.80
CA ARG A 61 6.68 10.32 15.27
C ARG A 61 5.47 9.75 15.97
N THR A 62 4.29 10.01 15.41
CA THR A 62 2.98 9.56 15.89
C THR A 62 2.18 9.01 14.71
N GLY A 63 1.33 8.02 14.98
CA GLY A 63 0.58 7.31 13.94
C GLY A 63 1.27 6.02 13.49
N THR A 64 0.55 5.27 12.67
CA THR A 64 0.89 3.90 12.28
C THR A 64 0.89 3.74 10.75
N GLN A 65 1.42 2.62 10.25
CA GLN A 65 1.29 2.29 8.83
C GLN A 65 -0.19 2.16 8.41
N ALA A 66 -1.10 1.77 9.32
CA ALA A 66 -2.53 1.79 9.03
C ALA A 66 -3.03 3.23 8.79
N ASP A 67 -2.61 4.20 9.63
CA ASP A 67 -2.99 5.61 9.44
C ASP A 67 -2.52 6.16 8.09
N HIS A 68 -1.33 5.74 7.64
CA HIS A 68 -0.82 6.04 6.30
C HIS A 68 -1.76 5.50 5.20
N LEU A 69 -2.00 4.19 5.16
CA LEU A 69 -2.84 3.55 4.13
C LEU A 69 -4.24 4.16 4.06
N ARG A 70 -4.85 4.37 5.23
CA ARG A 70 -6.17 4.98 5.35
C ARG A 70 -6.18 6.42 4.85
N SER A 71 -5.11 7.18 5.12
CA SER A 71 -4.97 8.55 4.65
C SER A 71 -4.78 8.61 3.15
N VAL A 72 -3.94 7.75 2.56
CA VAL A 72 -3.76 7.67 1.11
C VAL A 72 -5.06 7.30 0.41
N ALA A 73 -5.83 6.35 0.94
CA ALA A 73 -7.15 6.03 0.39
C ALA A 73 -8.12 7.21 0.43
N ARG A 74 -8.19 7.93 1.55
CA ARG A 74 -9.07 9.12 1.69
C ARG A 74 -8.62 10.30 0.82
N LEU A 75 -7.32 10.57 0.75
CA LEU A 75 -6.75 11.61 -0.11
C LEU A 75 -7.00 11.30 -1.58
N SER A 76 -6.79 10.03 -1.98
CA SER A 76 -7.07 9.58 -3.34
C SER A 76 -8.54 9.76 -3.71
N ALA A 77 -9.45 9.41 -2.79
CA ALA A 77 -10.89 9.62 -2.99
C ALA A 77 -11.27 11.11 -3.07
N ALA A 78 -10.65 11.97 -2.25
CA ALA A 78 -10.87 13.40 -2.30
C ALA A 78 -10.40 14.02 -3.63
N ILE A 79 -9.21 13.64 -4.10
CA ILE A 79 -8.68 14.06 -5.41
C ILE A 79 -9.61 13.58 -6.53
N ALA A 80 -9.99 12.30 -6.53
CA ALA A 80 -10.86 11.74 -7.56
C ALA A 80 -12.22 12.45 -7.59
N LYS A 81 -12.82 12.71 -6.41
CA LYS A 81 -14.09 13.42 -6.31
C LYS A 81 -13.99 14.82 -6.90
N GLU A 82 -12.99 15.60 -6.49
CA GLU A 82 -12.87 16.99 -6.94
C GLU A 82 -12.67 17.10 -8.46
N LEU A 83 -11.84 16.21 -9.02
CA LEU A 83 -11.62 16.18 -10.46
C LEU A 83 -12.85 15.71 -11.23
N THR A 84 -13.64 14.79 -10.67
CA THR A 84 -14.92 14.35 -11.25
C THR A 84 -15.94 15.49 -11.27
N ASP A 85 -16.03 16.25 -10.17
CA ASP A 85 -16.96 17.38 -10.05
C ASP A 85 -16.59 18.54 -10.99
N THR A 86 -15.29 18.75 -11.22
CA THR A 86 -14.77 19.85 -12.03
C THR A 86 -14.75 19.54 -13.53
N PHE A 87 -14.40 18.31 -13.91
CA PHE A 87 -14.15 17.93 -15.30
C PHE A 87 -15.10 16.82 -15.74
N PRO A 88 -16.12 17.11 -16.58
CA PRO A 88 -17.14 16.12 -16.99
C PRO A 88 -16.59 14.88 -17.69
N GLN A 89 -15.42 14.99 -18.34
CA GLN A 89 -14.73 13.88 -18.99
C GLN A 89 -13.90 13.01 -18.03
N PHE A 90 -13.72 13.45 -16.78
CA PHE A 90 -12.99 12.72 -15.76
C PHE A 90 -13.92 11.69 -15.13
N ASN A 91 -13.72 10.42 -15.49
CA ASN A 91 -14.50 9.30 -14.97
C ASN A 91 -13.56 8.26 -14.35
N VAL A 92 -13.87 7.84 -13.13
CA VAL A 92 -13.07 6.90 -12.36
C VAL A 92 -13.97 6.08 -11.45
N ASP A 93 -13.65 4.80 -11.33
CA ASP A 93 -14.29 3.87 -10.42
C ASP A 93 -13.81 4.11 -8.99
N MET A 94 -14.71 4.54 -8.11
CA MET A 94 -14.35 4.82 -6.71
C MET A 94 -13.98 3.58 -5.90
N ASP A 95 -14.47 2.40 -6.26
CA ASP A 95 -14.04 1.15 -5.62
C ASP A 95 -12.56 0.89 -5.94
N GLU A 96 -12.13 1.20 -7.16
CA GLU A 96 -10.74 1.09 -7.58
C GLU A 96 -9.83 2.09 -6.86
N VAL A 97 -10.28 3.33 -6.68
CA VAL A 97 -9.50 4.37 -5.97
C VAL A 97 -9.28 3.98 -4.52
N ILE A 98 -10.33 3.54 -3.83
CA ILE A 98 -10.23 3.17 -2.41
C ILE A 98 -9.41 1.88 -2.27
N ALA A 99 -9.67 0.86 -3.08
CA ALA A 99 -8.88 -0.37 -3.06
C ALA A 99 -7.41 -0.11 -3.40
N GLY A 100 -7.13 0.70 -4.43
CA GLY A 100 -5.78 1.08 -4.84
C GLY A 100 -5.03 1.80 -3.73
N GLY A 101 -5.66 2.80 -3.10
CA GLY A 101 -5.08 3.52 -1.97
C GLY A 101 -4.81 2.62 -0.75
N LEU A 102 -5.66 1.62 -0.48
CA LEU A 102 -5.42 0.67 0.62
C LEU A 102 -4.40 -0.43 0.27
N CYS A 103 -4.22 -0.75 -1.01
CA CYS A 103 -3.37 -1.87 -1.46
C CYS A 103 -2.02 -1.45 -2.05
N HIS A 104 -1.75 -0.15 -2.23
CA HIS A 104 -0.51 0.28 -2.91
C HIS A 104 0.77 -0.28 -2.24
N ASP A 105 0.72 -0.44 -0.92
CA ASP A 105 1.83 -0.81 -0.04
C ASP A 105 1.82 -2.28 0.39
N LEU A 106 1.08 -3.15 -0.31
CA LEU A 106 0.92 -4.57 0.04
C LEU A 106 2.24 -5.33 0.20
N GLY A 107 3.34 -4.88 -0.40
CA GLY A 107 4.64 -5.54 -0.26
C GLY A 107 5.48 -5.11 0.93
N LYS A 108 5.05 -4.10 1.70
CA LYS A 108 5.84 -3.60 2.84
C LYS A 108 6.13 -4.66 3.90
N PRO A 109 5.20 -5.55 4.30
CA PRO A 109 5.50 -6.60 5.26
C PRO A 109 6.72 -7.44 4.88
N PHE A 110 6.89 -7.77 3.59
CA PHE A 110 8.03 -8.54 3.10
C PHE A 110 9.31 -7.70 3.02
N GLU A 111 9.23 -6.48 2.50
CA GLU A 111 10.40 -5.63 2.34
C GLU A 111 10.97 -5.16 3.69
N PHE A 112 10.11 -4.85 4.66
CA PHE A 112 10.51 -4.34 5.98
C PHE A 112 10.89 -5.45 6.97
N ASP A 113 10.59 -6.71 6.66
CA ASP A 113 10.89 -7.85 7.51
C ASP A 113 12.39 -7.90 7.89
N ALA A 114 12.67 -7.99 9.18
CA ALA A 114 14.04 -7.88 9.70
C ALA A 114 14.94 -9.01 9.19
N ALA A 115 14.42 -10.24 9.10
CA ALA A 115 15.17 -11.39 8.60
C ALA A 115 15.47 -11.24 7.10
N ASN A 116 14.54 -10.70 6.30
CA ASN A 116 14.82 -10.36 4.90
C ASN A 116 15.87 -9.26 4.78
N GLN A 117 15.75 -8.19 5.56
CA GLN A 117 16.69 -7.07 5.55
C GLN A 117 18.11 -7.52 5.95
N GLU A 118 18.24 -8.37 6.97
CA GLU A 118 19.52 -8.95 7.39
C GLU A 118 20.10 -9.86 6.31
N ARG A 119 19.29 -10.78 5.78
CA ARG A 119 19.69 -11.69 4.70
C ARG A 119 20.22 -10.93 3.50
N TRP A 120 19.53 -9.89 3.05
CA TRP A 120 19.95 -9.13 1.87
C TRP A 120 21.20 -8.27 2.11
N LYS A 121 21.40 -7.74 3.33
CA LYS A 121 22.62 -7.01 3.71
C LYS A 121 23.84 -7.92 3.85
N SER A 122 23.64 -9.19 4.21
CA SER A 122 24.74 -10.12 4.52
C SER A 122 25.65 -10.40 3.32
N ASP A 123 25.08 -10.63 2.12
CA ASP A 123 25.81 -10.66 0.85
C ASP A 123 24.91 -10.21 -0.32
N PRO A 124 24.87 -8.90 -0.63
CA PRO A 124 24.06 -8.36 -1.72
C PRO A 124 24.37 -8.95 -3.10
N ARG A 125 25.54 -9.58 -3.31
CA ARG A 125 25.88 -10.21 -4.60
C ARG A 125 25.08 -11.49 -4.84
N VAL A 126 24.58 -12.13 -3.78
CA VAL A 126 23.78 -13.36 -3.86
C VAL A 126 22.30 -13.03 -3.98
N THR A 127 21.80 -12.09 -3.19
CA THR A 127 20.36 -11.82 -3.10
C THR A 127 19.91 -10.50 -3.74
N GLY A 128 20.81 -9.54 -3.98
CA GLY A 128 20.47 -8.14 -4.25
C GLY A 128 20.16 -7.33 -2.98
N TRP A 129 20.08 -6.00 -3.10
CA TRP A 129 19.77 -5.06 -2.00
C TRP A 129 19.06 -3.77 -2.46
N PRO A 130 17.81 -3.50 -2.00
CA PRO A 130 16.87 -4.51 -1.53
C PRO A 130 16.63 -5.55 -2.64
N SER A 131 16.45 -6.82 -2.26
CA SER A 131 16.25 -7.90 -3.24
C SER A 131 14.96 -7.74 -4.04
N ILE A 132 13.85 -7.44 -3.34
CA ILE A 132 12.54 -7.17 -3.92
C ILE A 132 11.91 -6.03 -3.12
N ARG A 133 11.57 -4.92 -3.78
CA ARG A 133 10.88 -3.78 -3.16
C ARG A 133 9.39 -4.02 -2.99
N HIS A 134 8.76 -3.29 -2.07
CA HIS A 134 7.33 -3.40 -1.80
C HIS A 134 6.41 -3.23 -3.01
N PRO A 135 6.72 -2.46 -4.07
CA PRO A 135 5.84 -2.38 -5.24
C PRO A 135 5.78 -3.71 -5.99
N VAL A 136 6.93 -4.34 -6.24
CA VAL A 136 7.03 -5.63 -6.94
C VAL A 136 6.39 -6.75 -6.12
N TYR A 137 6.68 -6.82 -4.82
CA TYR A 137 6.05 -7.82 -3.96
C TYR A 137 4.55 -7.55 -3.76
N GLY A 138 4.13 -6.28 -3.77
CA GLY A 138 2.72 -5.88 -3.74
C GLY A 138 1.93 -6.38 -4.93
N VAL A 139 2.50 -6.32 -6.14
CA VAL A 139 1.93 -6.94 -7.35
C VAL A 139 1.73 -8.44 -7.14
N HIS A 140 2.76 -9.14 -6.66
CA HIS A 140 2.68 -10.57 -6.39
C HIS A 140 1.53 -10.91 -5.43
N ILE A 141 1.44 -10.20 -4.30
CA ILE A 141 0.39 -10.41 -3.30
C ILE A 141 -0.99 -10.15 -3.92
N ALA A 142 -1.18 -9.01 -4.58
CA ALA A 142 -2.46 -8.63 -5.16
C ALA A 142 -2.98 -9.70 -6.13
N LEU A 143 -2.13 -10.14 -7.06
CA LEU A 143 -2.50 -11.18 -8.02
C LEU A 143 -2.73 -12.55 -7.37
N SER A 144 -1.98 -12.89 -6.31
CA SER A 144 -2.10 -14.19 -5.63
C SER A 144 -3.45 -14.41 -4.95
N VAL A 145 -4.13 -13.34 -4.52
CA VAL A 145 -5.48 -13.39 -3.94
C VAL A 145 -6.58 -13.08 -4.96
N GLY A 146 -6.21 -12.88 -6.22
CA GLY A 146 -7.13 -12.60 -7.32
C GLY A 146 -7.68 -11.17 -7.34
N LEU A 147 -6.99 -10.19 -6.76
CA LEU A 147 -7.31 -8.78 -7.04
C LEU A 147 -7.13 -8.52 -8.54
N PRO A 148 -7.95 -7.65 -9.15
CA PRO A 148 -7.85 -7.39 -10.57
C PRO A 148 -6.53 -6.69 -10.91
N GLU A 149 -6.03 -6.92 -12.13
CA GLU A 149 -4.75 -6.37 -12.62
C GLU A 149 -4.62 -4.87 -12.38
N LYS A 150 -5.71 -4.11 -12.52
CA LYS A 150 -5.74 -2.66 -12.27
C LYS A 150 -5.29 -2.27 -10.86
N ILE A 151 -5.62 -3.07 -9.83
CA ILE A 151 -5.17 -2.85 -8.44
C ILE A 151 -3.73 -3.31 -8.25
N ALA A 152 -3.35 -4.43 -8.86
CA ALA A 152 -1.95 -4.88 -8.86
C ALA A 152 -1.02 -3.85 -9.52
N HIS A 153 -1.45 -3.25 -10.65
CA HIS A 153 -0.74 -2.17 -11.33
C HIS A 153 -0.54 -0.95 -10.44
N ILE A 154 -1.55 -0.56 -9.66
CA ILE A 154 -1.43 0.53 -8.68
C ILE A 154 -0.33 0.19 -7.65
N ALA A 155 -0.35 -1.02 -7.08
CA ALA A 155 0.70 -1.44 -6.15
C ALA A 155 2.09 -1.43 -6.81
N GLY A 156 2.22 -1.93 -8.04
CA GLY A 156 3.49 -1.97 -8.75
C GLY A 156 4.01 -0.61 -9.22
N ALA A 157 3.12 0.34 -9.48
CA ALA A 157 3.47 1.61 -10.13
C ALA A 157 3.29 2.84 -9.23
N HIS A 158 2.85 2.72 -7.97
CA HIS A 158 2.69 3.90 -7.10
C HIS A 158 4.02 4.52 -6.68
N SER A 159 5.12 3.75 -6.64
CA SER A 159 6.46 4.22 -6.24
C SER A 159 7.37 4.44 -7.46
N MET A 160 8.69 4.44 -7.26
CA MET A 160 9.73 4.69 -8.28
C MET A 160 9.64 3.74 -9.50
N GLU A 161 9.21 2.50 -9.31
CA GLU A 161 9.00 1.51 -10.37
C GLU A 161 8.03 2.05 -11.43
N GLY A 162 7.07 2.86 -11.01
CA GLY A 162 6.11 3.54 -11.87
C GLY A 162 6.71 4.55 -12.84
N GLU A 163 7.96 4.98 -12.66
CA GLU A 163 8.66 5.86 -13.62
C GLU A 163 9.05 5.11 -14.90
N ASN A 164 9.06 3.77 -14.87
CA ASN A 164 9.41 2.93 -16.02
C ASN A 164 8.19 2.45 -16.82
N VAL A 165 6.98 2.82 -16.40
CA VAL A 165 5.73 2.41 -17.03
C VAL A 165 4.76 3.59 -17.09
N ARG A 166 3.69 3.44 -17.86
CA ARG A 166 2.59 4.41 -17.83
C ARG A 166 1.64 4.07 -16.69
N ARG A 167 1.58 4.92 -15.65
CA ARG A 167 0.58 4.80 -14.57
C ARG A 167 -0.83 4.86 -15.14
N SER A 168 -1.73 4.03 -14.61
CA SER A 168 -3.17 4.16 -14.87
C SER A 168 -3.69 5.47 -14.27
N LEU A 169 -4.90 5.88 -14.62
CA LEU A 169 -5.52 7.08 -14.03
C LEU A 169 -5.55 6.99 -12.49
N VAL A 170 -6.07 5.89 -11.95
CA VAL A 170 -6.12 5.68 -10.50
C VAL A 170 -4.72 5.53 -9.90
N GLY A 171 -3.79 4.85 -10.60
CA GLY A 171 -2.40 4.74 -10.17
C GLY A 171 -1.72 6.11 -10.04
N MET A 172 -2.01 7.04 -10.95
CA MET A 172 -1.52 8.42 -10.86
C MET A 172 -2.11 9.16 -9.65
N ILE A 173 -3.41 8.99 -9.38
CA ILE A 173 -4.05 9.60 -8.21
C ILE A 173 -3.42 9.09 -6.91
N VAL A 174 -3.29 7.76 -6.78
CA VAL A 174 -2.73 7.11 -5.59
C VAL A 174 -1.26 7.50 -5.38
N HIS A 175 -0.46 7.50 -6.46
CA HIS A 175 0.93 7.98 -6.42
C HIS A 175 1.04 9.41 -5.86
N ASN A 176 0.24 10.34 -6.39
CA ASN A 176 0.28 11.72 -5.94
C ASN A 176 -0.24 11.88 -4.50
N ALA A 177 -1.26 11.12 -4.10
CA ALA A 177 -1.77 11.13 -2.73
C ALA A 177 -0.73 10.62 -1.72
N ASP A 178 -0.04 9.51 -2.03
CA ASP A 178 1.05 8.94 -1.22
C ASP A 178 2.23 9.92 -1.10
N TYR A 179 2.72 10.45 -2.21
CA TYR A 179 3.82 11.42 -2.19
C TYR A 179 3.45 12.72 -1.47
N ALA A 180 2.21 13.22 -1.64
CA ALA A 180 1.73 14.38 -0.90
C ALA A 180 1.70 14.12 0.60
N PHE A 181 1.20 12.94 1.02
CA PHE A 181 1.16 12.55 2.43
C PHE A 181 2.55 12.64 3.08
N TRP A 182 3.55 11.97 2.51
CA TRP A 182 4.90 11.95 3.09
C TRP A 182 5.57 13.32 3.09
N ARG A 183 5.51 14.05 1.96
CA ARG A 183 6.16 15.38 1.84
C ARG A 183 5.55 16.43 2.76
N ILE A 184 4.23 16.40 2.92
CA ILE A 184 3.53 17.35 3.80
C ILE A 184 3.87 17.03 5.26
N LEU A 185 3.89 15.75 5.66
CA LEU A 185 4.27 15.35 7.02
C LEU A 185 5.73 15.68 7.36
N GLU A 186 6.64 15.50 6.40
CA GLU A 186 8.04 15.91 6.54
C GLU A 186 8.13 17.42 6.79
N THR A 187 7.48 18.23 5.93
CA THR A 187 7.46 19.69 6.05
C THR A 187 6.82 20.14 7.36
N ALA A 188 5.81 19.41 7.85
CA ALA A 188 5.13 19.69 9.12
C ALA A 188 5.92 19.20 10.36
N GLY A 189 7.10 18.58 10.19
CA GLY A 189 7.91 18.07 11.30
C GLY A 189 7.34 16.84 12.01
N VAL A 190 6.41 16.12 11.36
CA VAL A 190 5.75 14.93 11.93
C VAL A 190 6.59 13.67 11.78
N LEU A 191 7.57 13.66 10.87
CA LEU A 191 8.54 12.57 10.75
C LEU A 191 9.66 12.70 11.78
N LYS A 192 10.26 11.55 12.14
CA LYS A 192 11.48 11.51 12.95
C LYS A 192 12.62 12.21 12.19
N THR A 193 13.64 12.64 12.94
CA THR A 193 14.89 13.20 12.40
C THR A 193 15.96 12.13 12.36
#